data_AF-A0A2X3C5V7-F1
#
_entry.id   AF-A0A2X3C5V7-F1
#
_cell.length_a   1.000
_cell.length_b   1.000
_cell.length_c   1.000
_cell.angle_alpha   90.00
_cell.angle_beta   90.00
_cell.angle_gamma   90.00
#
_symmetry.space_group_name_H-M   'P 1'
#
loop_
_entity.id
_entity.type
_entity.pdbx_description
1 polymer ?
#
loop_
_entity_poly.entity_id
_entity_poly.type
_entity_poly.pdbx_seq_one_letter_code
_entity_poly.pdbx_strand_id
1 'polypeptide(L)'
;MRNKILYDLSKIKGLEDIKENIIYESYTTPMTLKNDFNCFFGAAFGLNHNLLQTTIFRPQAKIKKLKNIYFVGDSVHPGSGISMSLTSAKLCCEKIISDFS
;
A
#
# COMPACT_ATOMS: atom_id res chain seq x y z
N MET A 1 17.38 15.29 -5.80
CA MET A 1 17.03 13.88 -6.10
C MET A 1 16.71 13.68 -7.58
N ARG A 2 15.72 14.40 -8.16
CA ARG A 2 15.40 14.40 -9.60
C ARG A 2 16.61 14.43 -10.55
N ASN A 3 17.43 15.49 -10.49
CA ASN A 3 18.57 15.65 -11.42
C ASN A 3 19.60 14.51 -11.31
N LYS A 4 19.74 13.91 -10.13
CA LYS A 4 20.60 12.74 -9.92
C LYS A 4 20.02 11.51 -10.63
N ILE A 5 18.71 11.28 -10.51
CA ILE A 5 18.02 10.18 -11.21
C ILE A 5 18.15 10.34 -12.72
N LEU A 6 17.90 11.54 -13.26
CA LEU A 6 18.03 11.79 -14.70
C LEU A 6 19.46 11.59 -15.21
N TYR A 7 20.46 12.01 -14.42
CA TYR A 7 21.86 11.76 -14.73
C TYR A 7 22.23 10.27 -14.70
N ASP A 8 21.67 9.50 -13.76
CA ASP A 8 21.91 8.06 -13.72
C ASP A 8 21.19 7.33 -14.87
N LEU A 9 19.99 7.78 -15.25
CA LEU A 9 19.26 7.27 -16.42
C LEU A 9 19.97 7.58 -17.74
N SER A 10 20.59 8.76 -17.88
CA SER A 10 21.29 9.15 -19.12
C SER A 10 22.54 8.31 -19.41
N LYS A 11 22.99 7.48 -18.46
CA LYS A 11 24.09 6.52 -18.66
C LYS A 11 23.62 5.23 -19.34
N ILE A 12 22.32 5.00 -19.42
CA ILE A 12 21.73 3.85 -20.12
C ILE A 12 21.74 4.17 -21.62
N LYS A 13 22.32 3.27 -22.42
CA LYS A 13 22.39 3.42 -23.87
C LYS A 13 21.00 3.65 -24.48
N GLY A 14 20.83 4.72 -25.24
CA GLY A 14 19.57 5.13 -25.85
C GLY A 14 18.70 6.06 -24.99
N LEU A 15 19.18 6.52 -23.82
CA LEU A 15 18.53 7.50 -22.96
C LEU A 15 19.41 8.74 -22.68
N GLU A 16 20.45 8.95 -23.49
CA GLU A 16 21.44 10.02 -23.29
C GLU A 16 20.80 11.43 -23.27
N ASP A 17 19.74 11.62 -24.05
CA ASP A 17 18.97 12.85 -24.21
C ASP A 17 17.62 12.81 -23.45
N ILE A 18 17.47 11.92 -22.46
CA ILE A 18 16.21 11.73 -21.74
C ILE A 18 15.66 13.04 -21.15
N LYS A 19 16.54 13.94 -20.71
CA LYS A 19 16.16 15.20 -20.07
C LYS A 19 15.52 16.17 -21.08
N GLU A 20 16.05 16.22 -22.30
CA GLU A 20 15.62 17.07 -23.39
C GLU A 20 14.25 16.64 -23.94
N ASN A 21 13.91 15.36 -23.77
CA ASN A 21 12.66 14.77 -24.24
C ASN A 21 11.52 14.75 -23.20
N ILE A 22 11.70 15.35 -22.01
CA ILE A 22 10.62 15.43 -20.99
C ILE A 22 9.64 16.55 -21.38
N ILE A 23 8.44 16.17 -21.80
CA ILE A 23 7.35 17.12 -22.13
C ILE A 23 6.47 17.42 -20.90
N TYR A 24 6.35 16.47 -19.98
CA TYR A 24 5.57 16.59 -18.76
C TYR A 24 6.17 15.74 -17.63
N GLU A 25 6.09 16.25 -16.40
CA GLU A 25 6.55 15.54 -15.20
C GLU A 25 5.54 15.73 -14.07
N SER A 26 5.23 14.64 -13.38
CA SER A 26 4.45 14.63 -12.14
C SER A 26 5.04 13.58 -11.21
N TYR A 27 4.90 13.79 -9.91
CA TYR A 27 5.47 12.91 -8.90
C TYR A 27 4.54 12.76 -7.70
N THR A 28 4.50 11.53 -7.20
CA THR A 28 3.84 11.20 -5.94
C THR A 28 4.92 11.03 -4.87
N THR A 29 4.75 11.72 -3.74
CA THR A 29 5.64 11.61 -2.59
C THR A 29 4.93 10.92 -1.43
N PRO A 30 5.63 10.48 -0.38
CA PRO A 30 4.98 10.07 0.86
C PRO A 30 4.04 11.13 1.43
N MET A 31 4.33 12.42 1.23
CA MET A 31 3.43 13.50 1.64
C MET A 31 2.16 13.53 0.80
N THR A 32 2.26 13.30 -0.52
CA THR A 32 1.12 13.14 -1.43
C THR A 32 0.24 11.97 -0.96
N LEU A 33 0.84 10.80 -0.66
CA LEU A 33 0.10 9.64 -0.16
C LEU A 33 -0.59 9.93 1.18
N LYS A 34 0.08 10.65 2.08
CA LYS A 34 -0.49 11.03 3.37
C LYS A 34 -1.68 11.98 3.21
N ASN A 35 -1.53 13.02 2.40
CA ASN A 35 -2.50 14.11 2.31
C ASN A 35 -3.68 13.76 1.39
N ASP A 36 -3.43 13.10 0.27
CA ASP A 36 -4.44 12.89 -0.77
C ASP A 36 -5.15 11.54 -0.62
N PHE A 37 -4.47 10.55 -0.01
CA PHE A 37 -4.96 9.17 0.11
C PHE A 37 -5.14 8.71 1.56
N ASN A 38 -4.94 9.60 2.54
CA ASN A 38 -4.99 9.28 3.97
C ASN A 38 -4.08 8.09 4.38
N CYS A 39 -2.99 7.85 3.63
CA CYS A 39 -2.04 6.81 3.98
C CYS A 39 -1.25 7.26 5.22
N PHE A 40 -1.39 6.55 6.33
CA PHE A 40 -0.67 6.87 7.55
C PHE A 40 0.85 6.85 7.29
N PHE A 41 1.55 7.92 7.71
CA PHE A 41 2.96 8.19 7.38
C PHE A 41 3.33 8.23 5.88
N GLY A 42 2.34 8.27 4.97
CA GLY A 42 2.60 8.17 3.53
C GLY A 42 3.00 6.75 3.10
N ALA A 43 2.64 5.72 3.86
CA ALA A 43 2.95 4.34 3.54
C ALA A 43 2.10 3.84 2.37
N ALA A 44 2.76 3.51 1.25
CA ALA A 44 2.07 3.00 0.05
C ALA A 44 1.52 1.57 0.21
N PHE A 45 2.00 0.83 1.21
CA PHE A 45 1.72 -0.59 1.41
C PHE A 45 1.29 -0.93 2.84
N GLY A 46 0.84 0.06 3.62
CA GLY A 46 0.39 -0.16 4.99
C GLY A 46 1.53 -0.55 5.94
N LEU A 47 1.27 -1.52 6.83
CA LEU A 47 2.26 -2.01 7.81
C LEU A 47 3.50 -2.62 7.13
N ASN A 48 4.67 -2.44 7.75
CA ASN A 48 5.94 -2.98 7.23
C ASN A 48 5.95 -4.53 7.19
N HIS A 49 6.87 -5.08 6.41
CA HIS A 49 7.09 -6.53 6.26
C HIS A 49 8.18 -7.07 7.19
N ASN A 50 8.17 -6.68 8.46
CA ASN A 50 9.04 -7.31 9.46
C ASN A 50 8.36 -8.53 10.08
N LEU A 51 9.14 -9.43 10.70
CA LEU A 51 8.64 -10.69 11.29
C LEU A 51 7.47 -10.51 12.26
N LEU A 52 7.40 -9.37 12.97
CA LEU A 52 6.35 -9.07 13.95
C LEU A 52 5.13 -8.37 13.34
N GLN A 53 5.17 -8.00 12.06
CA GLN A 53 4.09 -7.32 11.33
C GLN A 53 3.63 -8.13 10.11
N THR A 54 3.94 -9.42 10.08
CA THR A 54 3.49 -10.36 9.05
C THR A 54 2.25 -11.13 9.47
N THR A 55 1.46 -11.50 8.47
CA THR A 55 0.38 -12.50 8.47
C THR A 55 -0.43 -12.62 9.75
N ILE A 56 0.02 -13.40 10.74
CA ILE A 56 -0.74 -13.72 11.96
C ILE A 56 -0.77 -12.55 12.93
N PHE A 57 0.28 -11.72 12.95
CA PHE A 57 0.39 -10.58 13.85
C PHE A 57 -0.29 -9.32 13.31
N ARG A 58 -0.82 -9.37 12.08
CA ARG A 58 -1.63 -8.27 11.53
C ARG A 58 -3.00 -8.23 12.20
N PRO A 59 -3.61 -7.03 12.28
CA PRO A 59 -5.02 -6.89 12.61
C PRO A 59 -5.87 -7.88 11.80
N GLN A 60 -6.73 -8.63 12.48
CA GLN A 60 -7.62 -9.61 11.86
C GLN A 60 -8.89 -8.93 11.34
N ALA A 61 -9.65 -9.61 10.48
CA ALA A 61 -10.86 -9.07 9.87
C ALA A 61 -11.95 -8.65 10.89
N LYS A 62 -11.88 -9.13 12.14
CA LYS A 62 -12.77 -8.73 13.23
C LYS A 62 -12.00 -8.53 14.54
N ILE A 63 -12.35 -7.48 15.28
CA ILE A 63 -11.87 -7.29 16.65
C ILE A 63 -12.63 -8.18 17.62
N LYS A 64 -11.92 -8.89 18.50
CA LYS A 64 -12.56 -9.80 19.49
C LYS A 64 -13.34 -9.05 20.59
N LYS A 65 -12.95 -7.81 20.90
CA LYS A 65 -13.46 -7.04 22.05
C LYS A 65 -14.77 -6.30 21.76
N LEU A 66 -15.08 -6.02 20.49
CA LEU A 66 -16.24 -5.21 20.09
C LEU A 66 -17.09 -5.99 19.09
N LYS A 67 -18.41 -5.96 19.27
CA LYS A 67 -19.35 -6.58 18.32
C LYS A 67 -19.51 -5.69 17.09
N ASN A 68 -19.75 -6.32 15.94
CA ASN A 68 -20.08 -5.65 14.68
C ASN A 68 -19.04 -4.65 14.16
N ILE A 69 -17.76 -4.84 14.51
CA ILE A 69 -16.64 -4.05 13.97
C ILE A 69 -15.70 -4.97 13.20
N TYR A 70 -15.46 -4.61 11.95
CA TYR A 70 -14.69 -5.38 10.99
C TYR A 70 -13.64 -4.51 10.31
N PHE A 71 -12.57 -5.13 9.84
CA PHE A 71 -11.47 -4.46 9.16
C PHE A 71 -11.18 -5.13 7.81
N VAL A 72 -10.79 -4.31 6.84
CA VAL A 72 -10.38 -4.73 5.51
C VAL A 72 -9.28 -3.80 5.02
N GLY A 73 -8.36 -4.31 4.20
CA GLY A 73 -7.38 -3.50 3.48
C GLY A 73 -5.96 -4.03 3.61
N ASP A 74 -5.01 -3.22 3.14
CA ASP A 74 -3.59 -3.57 2.99
C ASP A 74 -2.84 -3.82 4.31
N SER A 75 -3.36 -3.29 5.41
CA SER A 75 -2.79 -3.35 6.76
C SER A 75 -3.45 -4.44 7.60
N VAL A 76 -4.51 -5.05 7.08
CA VAL A 76 -5.25 -6.14 7.71
C VAL A 76 -4.70 -7.47 7.20
N HIS A 77 -4.92 -8.54 7.95
CA HIS A 77 -4.69 -9.88 7.45
C HIS A 77 -5.41 -10.08 6.10
N PRO A 78 -4.74 -10.63 5.08
CA PRO A 78 -3.46 -11.34 5.14
C PRO A 78 -2.20 -10.48 4.89
N GLY A 79 -2.31 -9.29 4.30
CA GLY A 79 -1.15 -8.46 3.98
C GLY A 79 -1.43 -7.35 2.98
N SER A 80 -0.35 -6.80 2.42
CA SER A 80 -0.38 -5.69 1.47
C SER A 80 -0.35 -6.15 0.01
N GLY A 81 -0.78 -5.27 -0.89
CA GLY A 81 -0.91 -5.53 -2.33
C GLY A 81 -2.34 -5.80 -2.76
N ILE A 82 -2.58 -5.72 -4.08
CA ILE A 82 -3.93 -5.80 -4.67
C ILE A 82 -4.59 -7.14 -4.36
N SER A 83 -3.90 -8.25 -4.63
CA SER A 83 -4.40 -9.60 -4.35
C SER A 83 -4.72 -9.81 -2.86
N MET A 84 -3.88 -9.29 -1.98
CA MET A 84 -4.05 -9.42 -0.53
C MET A 84 -5.18 -8.55 -0.01
N SER A 85 -5.36 -7.34 -0.56
CA SER A 85 -6.49 -6.45 -0.23
C SER A 85 -7.82 -7.08 -0.65
N LEU A 86 -7.89 -7.68 -1.84
CA LEU A 86 -9.07 -8.42 -2.29
C LEU A 86 -9.35 -9.64 -1.41
N THR A 87 -8.31 -10.38 -1.02
CA THR A 87 -8.44 -11.53 -0.11
C THR A 87 -8.91 -11.08 1.28
N SER A 88 -8.37 -9.96 1.79
CA SER A 88 -8.82 -9.35 3.05
C SER A 88 -10.31 -8.99 3.00
N ALA A 89 -10.78 -8.43 1.88
CA ALA A 89 -12.18 -8.11 1.68
C ALA A 89 -13.06 -9.38 1.71
N LYS A 90 -12.65 -10.45 1.02
CA LYS A 90 -13.34 -11.74 1.06
C LYS A 90 -13.47 -12.27 2.50
N LEU A 91 -12.37 -12.31 3.25
CA LEU A 91 -12.35 -12.79 4.64
C LEU A 91 -13.23 -11.93 5.56
N CYS A 92 -13.24 -10.61 5.35
CA CYS A 92 -14.11 -9.69 6.06
C CYS A 92 -15.59 -10.02 5.81
N CYS A 93 -15.99 -10.18 4.55
CA CYS A 93 -17.36 -10.54 4.18
C CYS A 93 -17.77 -11.91 4.75
N GLU A 94 -16.91 -12.93 4.63
CA GLU A 94 -17.16 -14.24 5.22
C GLU A 94 -17.38 -14.15 6.73
N LYS A 95 -16.58 -13.31 7.41
CA LYS A 95 -16.69 -13.14 8.85
C LYS A 95 -17.99 -12.43 9.24
N ILE A 96 -18.40 -11.42 8.49
CA ILE A 96 -19.69 -10.73 8.66
C ILE A 96 -20.82 -11.75 8.49
N ILE A 97 -20.86 -12.49 7.39
CA ILE A 97 -21.92 -13.48 7.12
C ILE A 97 -22.00 -14.50 8.26
N SER A 98 -20.85 -15.03 8.70
CA SER A 98 -20.78 -16.00 9.79
C SER A 98 -21.28 -15.45 11.12
N ASP A 99 -21.21 -14.15 11.37
CA ASP A 99 -21.65 -13.56 12.64
C ASP A 99 -23.16 -13.22 12.64
N PHE A 100 -23.81 -13.22 11.46
CA PHE A 100 -25.24 -12.94 11.29
C PHE A 100 -26.06 -14.15 10.78
N SER A 101 -25.42 -15.30 10.60
CA SER A 101 -26.08 -16.58 10.29
C SER A 101 -26.42 -17.30 11.59
#